data_AF-A0A815Q2M1-F1
#
_entry.id   AF-A0A815Q2M1-F1
#
_cell.length_a   1.000
_cell.length_b   1.000
_cell.length_c   1.000
_cell.angle_alpha   90.00
_cell.angle_beta   90.00
_cell.angle_gamma   90.00
#
_symmetry.space_group_name_H-M   'P 1'
#
loop_
_entity.id
_entity.type
_entity.pdbx_description
1 polymer ?
#
loop_
_entity_poly.entity_id
_entity_poly.type
_entity_poly.pdbx_seq_one_letter_code
_entity_poly.pdbx_strand_id
1 'polypeptide(L)'
;MFNCENPSDGLNQNESASICLYTMGWEPRQRCLYYVLNATLRNENRNKLKPWFSYLKLILTAPHKIPSEKAKIWRGATLNLSRQYEIRKGYVWWAFSSCTRALNVLESDQFLGKYGPRTLFNIECRNTKSIQSHS
;
A
#
# COMPACT_ATOMS: atom_id res chain seq x y z
N MET A 1 -17.29 -1.12 -13.91
CA MET A 1 -17.95 -0.58 -12.71
C MET A 1 -16.89 -0.49 -11.63
N PHE A 2 -16.65 0.70 -11.07
CA PHE A 2 -15.64 0.84 -10.03
C PHE A 2 -16.19 0.32 -8.70
N ASN A 3 -15.35 -0.34 -7.91
CA ASN A 3 -15.69 -0.86 -6.57
C ASN A 3 -16.18 0.23 -5.58
N CYS A 4 -16.03 1.51 -5.94
CA CYS A 4 -16.47 2.65 -5.15
C CYS A 4 -17.90 3.14 -5.44
N GLU A 5 -18.60 2.63 -6.45
CA GLU A 5 -19.96 3.06 -6.77
C GLU A 5 -20.99 2.62 -5.71
N ASN A 6 -20.86 1.39 -5.19
CA ASN A 6 -21.69 0.84 -4.12
C ASN A 6 -20.79 0.20 -3.04
N PRO A 7 -20.16 1.01 -2.17
CA PRO A 7 -19.13 0.53 -1.24
C PRO A 7 -19.69 -0.35 -0.11
N SER A 8 -18.94 -1.39 0.26
CA SER A 8 -19.18 -2.24 1.44
C SER A 8 -18.51 -1.67 2.71
N ASP A 9 -18.55 -2.44 3.80
CA ASP A 9 -17.74 -2.22 5.01
C ASP A 9 -18.03 -0.90 5.77
N GLY A 10 -19.20 -0.30 5.51
CA GLY A 10 -19.60 0.97 6.12
C GLY A 10 -18.85 2.20 5.59
N LEU A 11 -18.13 2.06 4.47
CA LEU A 11 -17.44 3.15 3.82
C LEU A 11 -18.44 3.96 2.99
N ASN A 12 -18.26 5.28 2.97
CA ASN A 12 -18.93 6.11 1.99
C ASN A 12 -18.19 6.06 0.64
N GLN A 13 -18.81 6.62 -0.40
CA GLN A 13 -18.27 6.63 -1.76
C GLN A 13 -16.88 7.28 -1.82
N ASN A 14 -16.64 8.39 -1.13
CA ASN A 14 -15.35 9.10 -1.14
C ASN A 14 -14.25 8.27 -0.46
N GLU A 15 -14.57 7.60 0.64
CA GLU A 15 -13.66 6.71 1.36
C GLU A 15 -13.23 5.54 0.47
N SER A 16 -14.19 4.84 -0.15
CA SER A 16 -13.90 3.75 -1.08
C SER A 16 -13.14 4.24 -2.33
N ALA A 17 -13.54 5.39 -2.89
CA ALA A 17 -12.88 5.99 -4.03
C ALA A 17 -11.43 6.40 -3.73
N SER A 18 -11.12 6.81 -2.49
CA SER A 18 -9.74 7.11 -2.08
C SER A 18 -8.85 5.87 -2.07
N ILE A 19 -9.39 4.72 -1.69
CA ILE A 19 -8.68 3.43 -1.74
C ILE A 19 -8.45 3.04 -3.20
N CYS A 20 -9.51 3.08 -4.02
CA CYS A 20 -9.44 2.78 -5.45
C CYS A 20 -8.42 3.67 -6.17
N LEU A 21 -8.43 4.97 -5.91
CA LEU A 21 -7.49 5.92 -6.51
C LEU A 21 -6.04 5.65 -6.09
N TYR A 22 -5.81 5.21 -4.85
CA TYR A 22 -4.48 4.82 -4.40
C TYR A 22 -4.00 3.52 -5.05
N THR A 23 -4.87 2.54 -5.31
CA THR A 23 -4.47 1.28 -5.94
C THR A 23 -4.41 1.35 -7.46
N MET A 24 -5.01 2.38 -8.06
CA MET A 24 -5.02 2.60 -9.50
C MET A 24 -3.61 2.91 -10.04
N GLY A 25 -3.29 2.29 -11.18
CA GLY A 25 -2.07 2.52 -11.94
C GLY A 25 -2.36 3.08 -13.33
N TRP A 26 -1.53 4.01 -13.77
CA TRP A 26 -1.54 4.56 -15.13
C TRP A 26 -0.13 4.90 -15.58
N GLU A 27 0.07 5.07 -16.88
CA GLU A 27 1.36 5.48 -17.44
C GLU A 27 1.45 6.99 -17.64
N PRO A 28 2.61 7.62 -17.38
CA PRO A 28 3.82 7.01 -16.80
C PRO A 28 3.65 6.72 -15.30
N ARG A 29 4.14 5.56 -14.82
CA ARG A 29 4.04 5.13 -13.41
C ARG A 29 4.42 6.21 -12.37
N GLN A 30 5.38 7.06 -12.68
CA GLN A 30 5.87 8.12 -11.79
C GLN A 30 4.82 9.20 -11.50
N ARG A 31 3.76 9.26 -12.31
CA ARG A 31 2.60 10.14 -12.13
C ARG A 31 1.45 9.48 -11.39
N CYS A 32 1.52 8.18 -11.11
CA CYS A 32 0.52 7.49 -10.27
C CYS A 32 0.45 8.12 -8.89
N LEU A 33 -0.77 8.26 -8.35
CA LEU A 33 -0.97 8.86 -7.04
C LEU A 33 -0.15 8.14 -5.96
N TYR A 34 -0.20 6.80 -5.91
CA TYR A 34 0.57 6.04 -4.93
C TYR A 34 2.08 6.25 -5.05
N TYR A 35 2.59 6.48 -6.26
CA TYR A 35 4.00 6.67 -6.50
C TYR A 35 4.45 7.99 -5.88
N VAL A 36 3.77 9.08 -6.25
CA VAL A 36 4.08 10.43 -5.77
C VAL A 36 3.83 10.57 -4.26
N LEU A 37 2.71 10.04 -3.75
CA LEU A 37 2.39 10.09 -2.33
C LEU A 37 3.43 9.32 -1.50
N ASN A 38 3.79 8.10 -1.90
CA ASN A 38 4.79 7.33 -1.16
C ASN A 38 6.20 7.93 -1.25
N ALA A 39 6.55 8.56 -2.36
CA ALA A 39 7.78 9.35 -2.44
C ALA A 39 7.75 10.54 -1.47
N THR A 40 6.61 11.23 -1.37
CA THR A 40 6.43 12.36 -0.45
C THR A 40 6.48 11.93 1.01
N LEU A 41 5.86 10.80 1.37
CA LEU A 41 5.89 10.23 2.73
C LEU A 41 7.30 9.83 3.18
N ARG A 42 8.14 9.36 2.25
CA ARG A 42 9.56 9.05 2.53
C ARG A 42 10.44 10.30 2.61
N ASN A 43 9.98 11.46 2.15
CA ASN A 43 10.78 12.68 2.15
C ASN A 43 10.89 13.28 3.55
N GLU A 44 12.12 13.62 3.97
CA GLU A 44 12.39 14.21 5.29
C GLU A 44 11.74 15.59 5.47
N ASN A 45 11.59 16.38 4.39
CA ASN A 45 10.93 17.67 4.43
C ASN A 45 9.40 17.50 4.53
N ARG A 46 8.91 17.52 5.77
CA ARG A 46 7.48 17.34 6.10
C ARG A 46 6.56 18.42 5.52
N ASN A 47 7.09 19.58 5.12
CA ASN A 47 6.27 20.60 4.45
C ASN A 47 5.71 20.13 3.11
N LYS A 48 6.41 19.21 2.42
CA LYS A 48 5.94 18.61 1.17
C LYS A 48 4.67 17.77 1.35
N LEU A 49 4.35 17.37 2.58
CA LEU A 49 3.16 16.58 2.88
C LEU A 49 1.90 17.44 3.05
N LYS A 50 2.03 18.74 3.30
CA LYS A 50 0.88 19.64 3.54
C LYS A 50 -0.20 19.58 2.44
N PRO A 51 0.14 19.56 1.13
CA PRO A 51 -0.86 19.43 0.06
C PRO A 51 -1.64 18.11 0.11
N TRP A 52 -1.09 17.08 0.77
CA TRP A 52 -1.70 15.76 0.86
C TRP A 52 -2.64 15.60 2.05
N PHE A 53 -2.72 16.56 2.98
CA PHE A 53 -3.44 16.37 4.25
C PHE A 53 -4.91 15.99 4.08
N SER A 54 -5.63 16.65 3.17
CA SER A 54 -7.04 16.32 2.90
C SER A 54 -7.20 14.90 2.39
N TYR A 55 -6.32 14.49 1.47
CA TYR A 55 -6.31 13.12 0.94
C TYR A 55 -5.91 12.08 1.99
N LEU A 56 -4.85 12.37 2.75
CA LEU A 56 -4.36 11.51 3.83
C LEU A 56 -5.42 11.31 4.90
N LYS A 57 -6.14 12.37 5.28
CA LYS A 57 -7.27 12.24 6.21
C LYS A 57 -8.29 11.23 5.68
N LEU A 58 -8.70 11.36 4.41
CA LEU A 58 -9.69 10.49 3.79
C LEU A 58 -9.22 9.02 3.72
N ILE A 59 -8.05 8.78 3.12
CA ILE A 59 -7.54 7.41 2.91
C ILE A 59 -7.10 6.73 4.21
N LEU A 60 -6.72 7.49 5.25
CA LEU A 60 -6.43 6.91 6.55
C LEU A 60 -7.72 6.62 7.33
N THR A 61 -8.78 7.41 7.17
CA THR A 61 -10.06 7.15 7.83
C THR A 61 -10.75 5.90 7.27
N ALA A 62 -10.69 5.65 5.95
CA ALA A 62 -11.42 4.56 5.32
C ALA A 62 -11.07 3.16 5.91
N PRO A 63 -9.78 2.74 6.01
CA PRO A 63 -9.42 1.43 6.57
C PRO A 63 -9.74 1.27 8.07
N HIS A 64 -9.96 2.35 8.82
CA HIS A 64 -10.35 2.22 10.23
C HIS A 64 -11.76 1.63 10.41
N LYS A 65 -12.63 1.79 9.40
CA LYS A 65 -13.99 1.24 9.39
C LYS A 65 -14.06 -0.23 8.98
N ILE A 66 -13.07 -0.70 8.21
CA ILE A 66 -12.96 -2.09 7.78
C ILE A 66 -12.60 -2.96 9.00
N PRO A 67 -13.20 -4.15 9.20
CA PRO A 67 -12.80 -5.07 10.28
C PRO A 67 -11.31 -5.42 10.25
N SER A 68 -10.69 -5.51 11.44
CA SER A 68 -9.31 -6.00 11.55
C SER A 68 -9.26 -7.52 11.51
N GLU A 69 -8.28 -8.08 10.79
CA GLU A 69 -7.97 -9.51 10.83
C GLU A 69 -6.48 -9.77 11.08
N LYS A 70 -6.19 -10.92 11.68
CA LYS A 70 -4.84 -11.49 11.69
C LYS A 70 -4.60 -12.19 10.36
N ALA A 71 -3.52 -11.84 9.68
CA ALA A 71 -3.23 -12.40 8.37
C ALA A 71 -1.73 -12.52 8.12
N LYS A 72 -1.37 -13.55 7.36
CA LYS A 72 -0.06 -13.63 6.72
C LYS A 72 -0.13 -12.93 5.38
N ILE A 73 0.74 -11.95 5.17
CA ILE A 73 0.79 -11.14 3.95
C ILE A 73 2.20 -11.13 3.38
N TRP A 74 2.28 -10.88 2.09
CA TRP A 74 3.54 -10.84 1.36
C TRP A 74 3.75 -9.51 0.67
N ARG A 75 5.01 -9.09 0.59
CA ARG A 75 5.42 -7.88 -0.14
C ARG A 75 6.71 -8.16 -0.92
N GLY A 76 6.68 -7.83 -2.20
CA GLY A 76 7.85 -7.86 -3.06
C GLY A 76 8.59 -6.53 -3.11
N ALA A 77 9.91 -6.59 -3.24
CA ALA A 77 10.75 -5.45 -3.59
C ALA A 77 11.75 -5.85 -4.69
N THR A 78 11.89 -5.01 -5.71
CA THR A 78 12.78 -5.23 -6.86
C THR A 78 14.25 -4.91 -6.57
N LEU A 79 14.68 -5.04 -5.32
CA LEU A 79 16.02 -4.72 -4.81
C LEU A 79 16.44 -5.73 -3.74
N ASN A 80 17.74 -5.89 -3.53
CA ASN A 80 18.26 -6.62 -2.37
C ASN A 80 18.30 -5.69 -1.15
N LEU A 81 17.47 -5.99 -0.15
CA LEU A 81 17.35 -5.22 1.08
C LEU A 81 17.94 -5.96 2.29
N SER A 82 18.57 -7.12 2.11
CA SER A 82 19.02 -7.97 3.22
C SER A 82 19.94 -7.25 4.21
N ARG A 83 20.79 -6.35 3.71
CA ARG A 83 21.71 -5.54 4.55
C ARG A 83 21.03 -4.41 5.33
N GLN A 84 19.78 -4.08 5.01
CA GLN A 84 19.02 -3.02 5.71
C GLN A 84 18.22 -3.57 6.90
N TYR A 85 18.09 -4.89 7.01
CA TYR A 85 17.28 -5.57 8.02
C TYR A 85 18.14 -6.44 8.94
N GLU A 86 18.26 -6.00 10.19
CA GLU A 86 18.94 -6.69 11.28
C GLU A 86 17.94 -7.54 12.06
N ILE A 87 18.39 -8.70 12.53
CA ILE A 87 17.59 -9.61 13.34
C ILE A 87 17.23 -8.91 14.66
N ARG A 88 15.96 -9.07 15.10
CA ARG A 88 15.39 -8.51 16.35
C ARG A 88 15.30 -6.98 16.42
N LYS A 89 15.45 -6.27 15.29
CA LYS A 89 15.28 -4.81 15.22
C LYS A 89 13.89 -4.42 14.72
N GLY A 90 13.35 -3.33 15.26
CA GLY A 90 12.08 -2.75 14.83
C GLY A 90 12.27 -1.78 13.66
N TYR A 91 11.32 -1.78 12.73
CA TYR A 91 11.35 -0.93 11.53
C TYR A 91 10.02 -0.21 11.34
N VAL A 92 10.10 1.03 10.86
CA VAL A 92 8.94 1.86 10.51
C VAL A 92 8.95 2.13 9.01
N TRP A 93 7.85 1.78 8.34
CA TRP A 93 7.62 2.13 6.94
C TRP A 93 6.78 3.40 6.88
N TRP A 94 7.46 4.53 6.59
CA TRP A 94 6.81 5.84 6.51
C TRP A 94 5.82 5.98 5.35
N ALA A 95 6.02 5.20 4.28
CA ALA A 95 5.12 5.12 3.15
C ALA A 95 4.11 3.98 3.32
N PHE A 96 2.96 4.10 2.66
CA PHE A 96 2.03 2.99 2.51
C PHE A 96 2.73 1.81 1.82
N SER A 97 2.45 0.63 2.33
CA SER A 97 3.11 -0.60 1.90
C SER A 97 2.09 -1.57 1.36
N SER A 98 1.90 -1.55 0.05
CA SER A 98 1.07 -2.52 -0.65
C SER A 98 1.60 -3.93 -0.41
N CYS A 99 0.68 -4.82 -0.02
CA CYS A 99 0.93 -6.22 0.28
C CYS A 99 -0.19 -7.06 -0.35
N THR A 100 0.06 -8.34 -0.56
CA THR A 100 -0.91 -9.29 -1.11
C THR A 100 -1.05 -10.49 -0.19
N ARG A 101 -2.20 -11.18 -0.25
CA ARG A 101 -2.40 -12.53 0.32
C ARG A 101 -2.15 -13.64 -0.70
N ALA A 102 -1.94 -13.28 -1.95
CA ALA A 102 -1.82 -14.21 -3.07
C ALA A 102 -0.39 -14.14 -3.61
N LEU A 103 0.40 -15.18 -3.34
CA LEU A 103 1.82 -15.25 -3.72
C LEU A 103 2.03 -15.13 -5.23
N ASN A 104 1.12 -15.71 -6.02
CA ASN A 104 1.14 -15.64 -7.49
C ASN A 104 1.09 -14.20 -8.03
N VAL A 105 0.47 -13.26 -7.31
CA VAL A 105 0.44 -11.85 -7.71
C VAL A 105 1.85 -11.25 -7.75
N LEU A 106 2.76 -11.74 -6.91
CA LEU A 106 4.13 -11.24 -6.86
C LEU A 106 4.98 -11.68 -8.06
N GLU A 107 4.57 -12.70 -8.80
CA GLU A 107 5.33 -13.22 -9.95
C GLU A 107 5.31 -12.29 -11.17
N SER A 108 4.40 -11.31 -11.22
CA SER A 108 4.37 -10.35 -12.32
C SER A 108 5.44 -9.26 -12.17
N ASP A 109 5.94 -8.77 -13.30
CA ASP A 109 7.01 -7.77 -13.36
C ASP A 109 6.65 -6.42 -12.71
N GLN A 110 5.35 -6.16 -12.52
CA GLN A 110 4.86 -4.97 -11.82
C GLN A 110 5.14 -5.01 -10.30
N PHE A 111 5.30 -6.19 -9.70
CA PHE A 111 5.49 -6.35 -8.26
C PHE A 111 6.90 -6.83 -7.89
N LEU A 112 7.22 -8.10 -8.16
CA LEU A 112 8.57 -8.64 -7.97
C LEU A 112 9.26 -8.83 -9.32
N GLY A 113 8.56 -9.38 -10.31
CA GLY A 113 9.17 -9.83 -11.55
C GLY A 113 10.21 -10.93 -11.34
N LYS A 114 10.80 -11.40 -12.44
CA LYS A 114 11.60 -12.63 -12.44
C LYS A 114 13.11 -12.43 -12.40
N TYR A 115 13.63 -11.23 -12.68
CA TYR A 115 15.05 -11.02 -12.96
C TYR A 115 15.73 -9.97 -12.09
N GLY A 116 16.94 -10.27 -11.61
CA GLY A 116 17.78 -9.36 -10.81
C GLY A 116 17.58 -9.53 -9.29
N PRO A 117 18.27 -8.76 -8.45
CA PRO A 117 18.19 -8.91 -7.00
C PRO A 117 16.79 -8.57 -6.48
N ARG A 118 16.23 -9.44 -5.63
CA ARG A 118 14.86 -9.33 -5.11
C ARG A 118 14.81 -9.62 -3.61
N THR A 119 13.85 -8.98 -2.94
CA THR A 119 13.53 -9.26 -1.54
C THR A 119 12.04 -9.55 -1.42
N LEU A 120 11.72 -10.69 -0.81
CA LEU A 120 10.36 -11.07 -0.43
C LEU A 120 10.19 -10.92 1.08
N PHE A 121 9.28 -10.06 1.49
CA PHE A 121 8.85 -9.97 2.88
C PHE A 121 7.69 -10.93 3.11
N ASN A 122 7.84 -11.77 4.14
CA ASN A 122 6.77 -12.55 4.73
C ASN A 122 6.43 -11.90 6.08
N ILE A 123 5.20 -11.41 6.22
CA ILE A 123 4.78 -10.59 7.36
C ILE A 123 3.57 -11.23 8.02
N GLU A 124 3.70 -11.54 9.31
CA GLU A 124 2.57 -11.88 10.17
C GLU A 124 1.98 -10.60 10.74
N CYS A 125 0.82 -10.20 10.24
CA CYS A 125 0.18 -8.95 10.62
C CYS A 125 -0.94 -9.20 11.63
N ARG A 126 -0.98 -8.38 12.69
CA ARG A 126 -1.97 -8.48 13.77
C ARG A 126 -3.28 -7.73 13.46
N ASN A 127 -3.18 -6.62 12.72
CA ASN A 127 -4.28 -5.68 12.46
C ASN A 127 -4.35 -5.36 10.96
N THR A 128 -4.52 -6.38 10.13
CA THR A 128 -4.64 -6.18 8.67
C THR A 128 -6.02 -5.64 8.34
N LYS A 129 -6.08 -4.72 7.37
CA LYS A 129 -7.33 -4.23 6.77
C LYS A 129 -7.33 -4.68 5.31
N SER A 130 -8.21 -5.62 4.97
CA SER A 130 -8.36 -6.04 3.57
C SER A 130 -9.10 -4.95 2.79
N ILE A 131 -8.47 -4.44 1.73
CA ILE A 131 -9.07 -3.42 0.86
C ILE A 131 -9.56 -3.99 -0.47
N GLN A 132 -9.59 -5.32 -0.61
CA GLN A 132 -9.90 -6.00 -1.88
C GLN A 132 -11.26 -5.58 -2.46
N SER A 133 -12.26 -5.37 -1.60
CA SER A 133 -13.61 -4.91 -1.99
C SER A 133 -13.65 -3.47 -2.51
N HIS A 134 -12.53 -2.74 -2.46
CA HIS A 134 -12.42 -1.32 -2.79
C HIS A 134 -11.29 -1.01 -3.77
N SER A 135 -10.47 -2.00 -4.14
CA SER A 135 -9.25 -1.86 -4.96
C SER A 135 -9.36 -2.49 -6.34
#